data_AF-A0A8B4QBN1-F1
#
_entry.id   AF-A0A8B4QBN1-F1
#
_cell.length_a   1.000
_cell.length_b   1.000
_cell.length_c   1.000
_cell.angle_alpha   90.00
_cell.angle_beta   90.00
_cell.angle_gamma   90.00
#
_symmetry.space_group_name_H-M   'P 1'
#
loop_
_entity.id
_entity.type
_entity.pdbx_description
1 polymer ?
#
loop_
_entity_poly.entity_id
_entity_poly.type
_entity_poly.pdbx_seq_one_letter_code
_entity_poly.pdbx_strand_id
1 'polypeptide(L)'
;MKTIIRQKVRNEKGMTLIELLAVIVILAIIALIAIPAISNIISNSKSKAILSDAAIIIKAAKIAVADGHCTIQNKNNLKCFKEDLEQYVEQTNHKLGEKDLVRRDYVPEENKDIYSINFSEFDNLNDKYSDLLKDASVSGGDDIDEATEEEIATAMQGKKVDPNKP
;
A
#
# COMPACT_ATOMS: atom_id res chain seq x y z
N MET A 1 -6.07 12.99 -73.20
CA MET A 1 -5.96 12.78 -71.74
C MET A 1 -5.34 11.41 -71.49
N LYS A 2 -4.08 11.35 -71.07
CA LYS A 2 -3.40 10.12 -70.63
C LYS A 2 -3.41 10.09 -69.11
N THR A 3 -4.10 9.12 -68.54
CA THR A 3 -4.23 8.93 -67.09
C THR A 3 -2.88 8.50 -66.52
N ILE A 4 -2.27 9.36 -65.70
CA ILE A 4 -1.03 9.07 -64.97
C ILE A 4 -1.43 8.29 -63.72
N ILE A 5 -1.53 6.96 -63.82
CA ILE A 5 -1.51 6.07 -62.66
C ILE A 5 -0.23 5.26 -62.77
N ARG A 6 0.90 5.88 -62.41
CA ARG A 6 2.19 5.17 -62.30
C ARG A 6 2.54 5.01 -60.81
N GLN A 7 2.39 3.76 -60.38
CA GLN A 7 3.28 3.06 -59.43
C GLN A 7 3.55 3.78 -58.08
N LYS A 8 2.64 3.64 -57.12
CA LYS A 8 3.01 3.69 -55.69
C LYS A 8 3.73 2.38 -55.33
N VAL A 9 5.05 2.44 -55.38
CA VAL A 9 6.06 1.79 -54.52
C VAL A 9 5.57 0.56 -53.72
N ARG A 10 5.84 -0.65 -54.24
CA ARG A 10 5.92 -1.88 -53.43
C ARG A 10 7.36 -2.04 -52.93
N ASN A 11 7.70 -1.37 -51.82
CA ASN A 11 8.95 -1.62 -51.07
C ASN A 11 8.64 -2.42 -49.79
N GLU A 12 7.89 -3.50 -49.95
CA GLU A 12 7.69 -4.51 -48.90
C GLU A 12 8.98 -5.34 -48.80
N LYS A 13 10.08 -4.74 -48.31
CA LYS A 13 11.24 -5.53 -47.86
C LYS A 13 10.77 -6.33 -46.66
N GLY A 14 10.31 -7.56 -46.90
CA GLY A 14 9.88 -8.46 -45.84
C GLY A 14 11.04 -8.71 -44.89
N MET A 15 10.82 -8.51 -43.59
CA MET A 15 11.78 -8.94 -42.57
C MET A 15 11.98 -10.43 -42.68
N THR A 16 13.24 -10.85 -42.64
CA THR A 16 13.57 -12.27 -42.69
C THR A 16 13.25 -12.92 -41.34
N LEU A 17 12.88 -14.20 -41.32
CA LEU A 17 12.58 -14.90 -40.07
C LEU A 17 13.76 -14.90 -39.09
N ILE A 18 14.99 -14.88 -39.62
CA ILE A 18 16.22 -14.87 -38.81
C ILE A 18 16.39 -13.55 -38.03
N GLU A 19 16.01 -12.41 -38.63
CA GLU A 19 16.08 -11.10 -37.97
C GLU A 19 15.08 -11.02 -36.81
N LEU A 20 13.85 -11.50 -37.03
CA LEU A 20 12.86 -11.59 -35.95
C LEU A 20 13.28 -12.57 -34.86
N LEU A 21 13.90 -13.69 -35.24
CA LEU A 21 14.40 -14.68 -34.29
C LEU A 21 15.51 -14.10 -33.39
N ALA A 22 16.46 -13.34 -33.96
CA ALA A 22 17.53 -12.71 -33.18
C ALA A 22 16.97 -11.74 -32.12
N VAL A 23 15.94 -10.97 -32.45
CA VAL A 23 15.29 -10.03 -31.51
C VAL A 23 14.61 -10.77 -30.37
N ILE A 24 13.87 -11.85 -30.66
CA ILE A 24 13.18 -12.63 -29.63
C ILE A 24 14.18 -13.29 -28.67
N VAL A 25 15.31 -13.79 -29.19
CA VAL A 25 16.38 -14.36 -28.35
C VAL A 25 16.93 -13.33 -27.37
N ILE A 26 17.20 -12.11 -27.84
CA ILE A 26 17.70 -11.04 -26.97
C ILE A 26 16.65 -10.65 -25.92
N LEU A 27 15.38 -10.50 -26.31
CA LEU A 27 14.28 -10.20 -25.38
C LEU A 27 14.10 -11.30 -24.33
N ALA A 28 14.28 -12.57 -24.69
CA ALA A 28 14.20 -13.68 -23.76
C ALA A 28 15.29 -13.63 -22.68
N ILE A 29 16.54 -13.32 -23.08
CA ILE A 29 17.66 -13.19 -22.12
C ILE A 29 17.43 -12.01 -21.17
N ILE A 30 16.97 -10.86 -21.69
CA ILE A 30 16.66 -9.69 -20.87
C ILE A 30 15.51 -9.99 -19.91
N ALA A 31 14.44 -10.64 -20.38
CA ALA A 31 13.29 -10.99 -19.56
C ALA A 31 13.68 -11.93 -18.40
N LEU A 32 14.57 -12.91 -18.65
CA LEU A 32 15.02 -13.86 -17.63
C LEU A 32 15.63 -13.16 -16.40
N ILE A 33 16.43 -12.12 -16.59
CA ILE A 33 17.06 -11.36 -15.50
C ILE A 33 16.09 -10.30 -14.92
N ALA A 34 15.26 -9.69 -15.78
CA ALA A 34 14.39 -8.59 -15.38
C ALA A 34 13.20 -9.04 -14.52
N ILE A 35 12.59 -10.20 -14.80
CA ILE A 35 11.39 -10.69 -14.10
C ILE A 35 11.56 -10.75 -12.57
N PRO A 36 12.60 -11.40 -11.99
CA PRO A 36 12.74 -11.46 -10.54
C PRO A 36 12.98 -10.08 -9.91
N ALA A 37 13.75 -9.20 -10.56
CA ALA A 37 14.00 -7.85 -10.07
C ALA A 37 12.72 -7.00 -10.05
N ILE A 38 11.95 -7.02 -11.13
CA ILE A 38 10.68 -6.29 -11.25
C ILE A 38 9.64 -6.84 -10.25
N SER A 39 9.59 -8.16 -10.05
CA SER A 39 8.69 -8.79 -9.08
C SER A 39 8.90 -8.24 -7.66
N ASN A 40 10.15 -8.13 -7.22
CA ASN A 40 10.47 -7.56 -5.90
C ASN A 40 10.12 -6.06 -5.81
N ILE A 41 10.33 -5.29 -6.89
CA ILE A 41 9.93 -3.87 -6.91
C ILE A 41 8.42 -3.72 -6.79
N ILE A 42 7.65 -4.56 -7.48
CA ILE A 42 6.20 -4.56 -7.44
C ILE A 42 5.70 -4.95 -6.04
N SER A 43 6.25 -6.01 -5.43
CA SER A 43 5.83 -6.45 -4.08
C SER A 43 6.06 -5.36 -3.02
N ASN A 44 7.20 -4.67 -3.10
CA ASN A 44 7.51 -3.54 -2.23
C ASN A 44 6.57 -2.35 -2.50
N SER A 45 6.24 -2.07 -3.77
CA SER A 45 5.33 -0.99 -4.12
C SER A 45 3.90 -1.24 -3.62
N LYS A 46 3.42 -2.49 -3.73
CA LYS A 46 2.12 -2.91 -3.16
C LYS A 46 2.09 -2.75 -1.64
N SER A 47 3.12 -3.24 -0.95
CA SER A 47 3.21 -3.13 0.51
C SER A 47 3.26 -1.67 0.98
N LYS A 48 3.98 -0.80 0.27
CA LYS A 48 3.97 0.65 0.53
C LYS A 48 2.61 1.30 0.27
N ALA A 49 1.86 0.83 -0.72
CA ALA A 49 0.51 1.33 -0.98
C ALA A 49 -0.44 0.98 0.17
N ILE A 50 -0.36 -0.25 0.71
CA ILE A 50 -1.11 -0.68 1.90
C ILE A 50 -0.78 0.22 3.10
N LEU A 51 0.50 0.48 3.37
CA LEU A 51 0.91 1.39 4.44
C LEU A 51 0.41 2.83 4.23
N SER A 52 0.44 3.30 2.99
CA SER A 52 -0.10 4.62 2.64
C SER A 52 -1.60 4.69 2.84
N ASP A 53 -2.34 3.64 2.47
CA ASP A 53 -3.79 3.55 2.67
C ASP A 53 -4.10 3.55 4.17
N ALA A 54 -3.36 2.80 5.00
CA ALA A 54 -3.49 2.82 6.45
C ALA A 54 -3.28 4.23 7.04
N ALA A 55 -2.27 4.97 6.56
CA ALA A 55 -2.03 6.35 6.97
C ALA A 55 -3.15 7.31 6.52
N ILE A 56 -3.76 7.08 5.35
CA ILE A 56 -4.93 7.84 4.87
C ILE A 56 -6.14 7.56 5.77
N ILE A 57 -6.37 6.30 6.12
CA ILE A 57 -7.46 5.88 7.01
C ILE A 57 -7.30 6.52 8.40
N ILE A 58 -6.09 6.53 8.97
CA ILE A 58 -5.83 7.23 10.24
C ILE A 58 -6.16 8.73 10.13
N LYS A 59 -5.78 9.38 9.02
CA LYS A 59 -6.11 10.80 8.80
C LYS A 59 -7.63 11.03 8.67
N ALA A 60 -8.33 10.14 7.98
CA ALA A 60 -9.78 10.17 7.88
C ALA A 60 -10.42 9.99 9.26
N ALA A 61 -9.91 9.07 10.09
CA ALA A 61 -10.37 8.87 11.45
C ALA A 61 -10.13 10.10 12.34
N LYS A 62 -9.01 10.82 12.18
CA LYS A 62 -8.78 12.09 12.89
C LYS A 62 -9.86 13.12 12.59
N ILE A 63 -10.30 13.19 11.33
CA ILE A 63 -11.40 14.07 10.90
C ILE A 63 -12.71 13.58 11.52
N ALA A 64 -13.01 12.28 11.43
CA ALA A 64 -14.22 11.68 11.99
C ALA A 64 -14.33 11.86 13.53
N VAL A 65 -13.20 11.77 14.24
CA VAL A 65 -13.11 12.05 15.68
C VAL A 65 -13.40 13.52 15.97
N ALA A 66 -12.84 14.45 15.18
CA ALA A 66 -13.07 15.87 15.33
C ALA A 66 -14.54 16.25 15.11
N ASP A 67 -15.22 15.57 14.17
CA ASP A 67 -16.63 15.77 13.88
C ASP A 67 -17.57 15.00 14.85
N GLY A 68 -17.00 14.16 15.73
CA GLY A 68 -17.75 13.42 16.75
C GLY A 68 -18.50 12.18 16.24
N HIS A 69 -18.08 11.63 15.10
CA HIS A 69 -18.73 10.49 14.44
C HIS A 69 -18.20 9.12 14.87
N CYS A 70 -17.16 9.07 15.72
CA CYS A 70 -16.61 7.80 16.22
C CYS A 70 -17.23 7.36 17.54
N THR A 71 -17.25 6.06 17.77
CA THR A 71 -17.77 5.45 19.00
C THR A 71 -16.87 5.76 20.20
N ILE A 72 -17.45 6.41 21.22
CA ILE A 72 -16.77 6.68 22.49
C ILE A 72 -16.80 5.42 23.36
N GLN A 73 -15.62 4.89 23.70
CA GLN A 73 -15.49 3.85 24.72
C GLN A 73 -15.39 4.50 26.11
N ASN A 74 -14.56 5.55 26.23
CA ASN A 74 -14.30 6.28 27.46
C ASN A 74 -13.84 7.70 27.12
N LYS A 75 -13.69 8.60 28.11
CA LYS A 75 -13.11 9.94 27.89
C LYS A 75 -11.76 9.91 27.15
N ASN A 76 -10.95 8.89 27.42
CA ASN A 76 -9.61 8.78 26.87
C ASN A 76 -9.55 7.94 25.58
N ASN A 77 -10.51 7.04 25.35
CA ASN A 77 -10.42 6.04 24.27
C ASN A 77 -11.61 6.10 23.32
N LEU A 78 -11.33 6.21 22.03
CA LEU A 78 -12.32 6.21 20.95
C LEU A 78 -12.01 5.11 19.94
N LYS A 79 -13.06 4.54 19.35
CA LYS A 79 -12.97 3.58 18.25
C LYS A 79 -13.79 4.10 17.07
N CYS A 80 -13.18 4.18 15.91
CA CYS A 80 -13.85 4.47 14.65
C CYS A 80 -13.93 3.16 13.86
N PHE A 81 -15.13 2.62 13.69
CA PHE A 81 -15.35 1.45 12.86
C PHE A 81 -15.46 1.84 11.39
N LYS A 82 -15.48 0.84 10.51
CA LYS A 82 -15.71 1.02 9.09
C LYS A 82 -16.91 1.92 8.80
N GLU A 83 -18.05 1.69 9.45
CA GLU A 83 -19.30 2.43 9.21
C GLU A 83 -19.14 3.92 9.51
N ASP A 84 -18.32 4.26 10.51
CA ASP A 84 -18.02 5.64 10.88
C ASP A 84 -17.09 6.31 9.85
N LEU A 85 -16.18 5.52 9.27
CA LEU A 85 -15.09 5.95 8.39
C LEU A 85 -15.44 5.95 6.91
N GLU A 86 -16.47 5.22 6.47
CA GLU A 86 -16.85 5.10 5.07
C GLU A 86 -17.08 6.45 4.37
N GLN A 87 -17.60 7.44 5.09
CA GLN A 87 -17.85 8.79 4.57
C GLN A 87 -16.59 9.68 4.52
N TYR A 88 -15.50 9.28 5.18
CA TYR A 88 -14.25 10.05 5.26
C TYR A 88 -13.12 9.40 4.44
N VAL A 89 -13.21 8.11 4.21
CA VAL A 89 -12.25 7.33 3.41
C VAL A 89 -12.76 7.24 1.98
N GLU A 90 -12.79 8.38 1.30
CA GLU A 90 -12.96 8.40 -0.15
C GLU A 90 -11.57 8.23 -0.80
N GLN A 91 -11.38 7.13 -1.53
CA GLN A 91 -10.25 6.84 -2.45
C GLN A 91 -9.01 6.11 -1.89
N THR A 92 -9.16 5.15 -0.98
CA THR A 92 -8.11 4.14 -0.79
C THR A 92 -8.21 3.05 -1.85
N ASN A 93 -7.07 2.47 -2.28
CA ASN A 93 -7.09 1.35 -3.22
C ASN A 93 -7.67 0.08 -2.59
N HIS A 94 -7.58 -0.03 -1.26
CA HIS A 94 -8.13 -1.12 -0.47
C HIS A 94 -9.30 -0.61 0.38
N LYS A 95 -10.41 -1.35 0.36
CA LYS A 95 -11.59 -1.03 1.16
C LYS A 95 -11.40 -1.55 2.57
N LEU A 96 -11.91 -0.81 3.55
CA LEU A 96 -12.00 -1.27 4.93
C LEU A 96 -12.81 -2.59 5.01
N GLY A 97 -12.19 -3.60 5.60
CA GLY A 97 -12.82 -4.84 6.04
C GLY A 97 -13.74 -4.61 7.25
N GLU A 98 -14.59 -5.59 7.56
CA GLU A 98 -15.53 -5.49 8.69
C GLU A 98 -14.83 -5.44 10.07
N LYS A 99 -13.60 -5.95 10.15
CA LYS A 99 -12.80 -5.95 11.38
C LYS A 99 -11.88 -4.74 11.50
N ASP A 100 -11.73 -3.98 10.43
CA ASP A 100 -10.82 -2.85 10.38
C ASP A 100 -11.39 -1.71 11.23
N LEU A 101 -10.54 -1.13 12.07
CA LEU A 101 -10.92 -0.03 12.93
C LEU A 101 -9.71 0.84 13.25
N VAL A 102 -9.97 2.12 13.51
CA VAL A 102 -8.98 3.04 14.05
C VAL A 102 -9.30 3.30 15.51
N ARG A 103 -8.28 3.23 16.35
CA ARG A 103 -8.35 3.62 17.75
C ARG A 103 -7.66 4.95 17.96
N ARG A 104 -8.19 5.71 18.90
CA ARG A 104 -7.53 6.88 19.47
C ARG A 104 -7.46 6.72 20.97
N ASP A 105 -6.24 6.62 21.49
CA ASP A 105 -5.95 6.51 22.92
C ASP A 105 -5.27 7.82 23.38
N TYR A 106 -5.92 8.55 24.29
CA TYR A 106 -5.40 9.81 24.85
C TYR A 106 -4.51 9.52 26.05
N VAL A 107 -3.26 9.94 25.98
CA VAL A 107 -2.24 9.79 27.04
C VAL A 107 -2.21 11.07 27.88
N PRO A 108 -2.74 11.07 29.13
CA PRO A 108 -2.84 12.27 29.95
C PRO A 108 -1.49 12.81 30.39
N GLU A 109 -0.48 11.95 30.52
CA GLU A 109 0.87 12.29 30.98
C GLU A 109 1.61 13.16 29.95
N GLU A 110 1.34 12.95 28.67
CA GLU A 110 1.97 13.69 27.56
C GLU A 110 1.02 14.68 26.87
N ASN A 111 -0.25 14.72 27.27
CA ASN A 111 -1.30 15.52 26.62
C ASN A 111 -1.32 15.26 25.09
N LYS A 112 -1.22 13.98 24.70
CA LYS A 112 -1.05 13.52 23.30
C LYS A 112 -2.11 12.47 22.97
N ASP A 113 -2.69 12.58 21.77
CA ASP A 113 -3.51 11.53 21.17
C ASP A 113 -2.63 10.58 20.36
N ILE A 114 -2.71 9.28 20.66
CA ILE A 114 -2.09 8.21 19.87
C ILE A 114 -3.17 7.59 19.00
N TYR A 115 -2.91 7.51 17.70
CA TYR A 115 -3.80 6.87 16.73
C TYR A 115 -3.18 5.57 16.24
N SER A 116 -3.93 4.49 16.35
CA SER A 116 -3.55 3.16 15.88
C SER A 116 -4.64 2.56 15.00
N ILE A 117 -4.25 1.70 14.08
CA ILE A 117 -5.16 1.06 13.12
C ILE A 117 -4.99 -0.45 13.16
N ASN A 118 -6.11 -1.16 13.25
CA ASN A 118 -6.23 -2.56 12.85
C ASN A 118 -6.67 -2.58 11.39
N PHE A 119 -5.83 -3.15 10.52
CA PHE A 119 -6.07 -3.16 9.09
C PHE A 119 -5.80 -4.54 8.52
N SER A 120 -6.85 -5.21 8.05
CA SER A 120 -6.81 -6.57 7.49
C SER A 120 -5.85 -6.73 6.31
N GLU A 121 -5.56 -5.65 5.58
CA GLU A 121 -4.60 -5.68 4.47
C GLU A 121 -3.13 -5.77 4.93
N PHE A 122 -2.83 -5.66 6.23
CA PHE A 122 -1.49 -5.93 6.74
C PHE A 122 -1.04 -7.38 6.50
N ASP A 123 -1.97 -8.33 6.40
CA ASP A 123 -1.70 -9.72 6.02
C ASP A 123 -1.14 -9.84 4.59
N ASN A 124 -1.40 -8.85 3.73
CA ASN A 124 -0.95 -8.81 2.34
C ASN A 124 0.40 -8.11 2.15
N LEU A 125 1.08 -7.74 3.24
CA LEU A 125 2.43 -7.19 3.19
C LEU A 125 3.44 -8.28 2.79
N ASN A 126 4.50 -7.88 2.08
CA ASN A 126 5.63 -8.77 1.84
C ASN A 126 6.46 -8.95 3.12
N ASP A 127 7.31 -9.99 3.15
CA ASP A 127 8.17 -10.34 4.28
C ASP A 127 8.96 -9.15 4.83
N LYS A 128 9.43 -8.26 3.94
CA LYS A 128 10.19 -7.08 4.36
C LYS A 128 9.34 -6.14 5.21
N TYR A 129 8.16 -5.75 4.73
CA TYR A 129 7.33 -4.76 5.44
C TYR A 129 6.58 -5.36 6.62
N SER A 130 6.22 -6.64 6.56
CA SER A 130 5.69 -7.34 7.72
C SER A 130 6.72 -7.39 8.84
N ASP A 131 7.99 -7.73 8.55
CA ASP A 131 9.07 -7.71 9.54
C ASP A 131 9.36 -6.31 10.13
N LEU A 132 9.07 -5.23 9.40
CA LEU A 132 9.22 -3.88 9.94
C LEU A 132 8.11 -3.52 10.94
N LEU A 133 6.94 -4.17 10.84
CA LEU A 133 5.77 -3.93 11.68
C LEU A 133 5.50 -5.04 12.71
N LYS A 134 6.19 -6.18 12.67
CA LYS A 134 6.01 -7.25 13.67
C LYS A 134 6.26 -6.78 15.10
N ASP A 135 7.14 -5.79 15.27
CA ASP A 135 7.44 -5.20 16.58
C ASP A 135 6.43 -4.10 16.99
N ALA A 136 5.46 -3.76 16.11
CA ALA A 136 4.44 -2.74 16.32
C ALA A 136 3.23 -3.23 17.14
N SER A 137 3.04 -4.56 17.24
CA SER A 137 1.88 -5.11 17.93
C SER A 137 2.05 -5.03 19.44
N VAL A 138 1.26 -4.16 20.08
CA VAL A 138 0.99 -4.28 21.51
C VAL A 138 0.19 -5.55 21.71
N SER A 139 0.90 -6.63 22.03
CA SER A 139 0.43 -7.96 22.45
C SER A 139 0.56 -9.07 21.41
N GLY A 140 1.79 -9.58 21.26
CA GLY A 140 2.07 -11.02 21.30
C GLY A 140 1.25 -11.90 20.36
N GLY A 141 1.48 -11.74 19.07
CA GLY A 141 1.13 -12.69 18.01
C GLY A 141 2.10 -12.48 16.85
N ASP A 142 2.39 -13.53 16.08
CA ASP A 142 3.25 -13.44 14.89
C ASP A 142 2.65 -12.54 13.77
N ASP A 143 1.40 -12.10 13.96
CA ASP A 143 0.56 -11.30 13.05
C ASP A 143 0.47 -9.83 13.48
N ILE A 144 0.29 -8.94 12.50
CA ILE A 144 0.29 -7.49 12.67
C ILE A 144 -1.15 -7.01 12.89
N ASP A 145 -1.68 -7.24 14.09
CA ASP A 145 -3.08 -6.89 14.39
C ASP A 145 -3.30 -5.38 14.55
N GLU A 146 -2.28 -4.62 14.94
CA GLU A 146 -2.41 -3.18 15.21
C GLU A 146 -1.09 -2.46 14.96
N ALA A 147 -1.14 -1.27 14.37
CA ALA A 147 0.02 -0.40 14.18
C ALA A 147 -0.34 1.08 14.40
N THR A 148 0.54 1.83 15.05
CA THR A 148 0.39 3.28 15.26
C THR A 148 0.80 4.08 14.01
N GLU A 149 0.36 5.33 13.93
CA GLU A 149 0.75 6.24 12.86
C GLU A 149 2.27 6.42 12.74
N GLU A 150 2.98 6.46 13.88
CA GLU A 150 4.44 6.64 13.92
C GLU A 150 5.16 5.38 13.43
N GLU A 151 4.62 4.21 13.74
CA GLU A 151 5.14 2.91 13.30
C GLU A 151 4.98 2.74 11.79
N ILE A 152 3.80 3.08 11.26
CA ILE A 152 3.53 3.09 9.81
C ILE A 152 4.49 4.06 9.11
N ALA A 153 4.66 5.28 9.64
CA ALA A 153 5.59 6.26 9.09
C ALA A 153 7.05 5.77 9.10
N THR A 154 7.45 5.04 10.14
CA THR A 154 8.79 4.46 10.29
C THR A 154 9.00 3.30 9.30
N ALA A 155 8.03 2.41 9.16
CA ALA A 155 8.06 1.31 8.21
C ALA A 155 8.08 1.81 6.75
N MET A 156 7.37 2.90 6.43
CA MET A 156 7.43 3.53 5.09
C MET A 156 8.83 4.05 4.73
N GLN A 157 9.62 4.47 5.73
CA GLN A 157 11.03 4.84 5.56
C GLN A 157 11.96 3.62 5.44
N GLY A 158 11.44 2.40 5.60
CA GLY A 158 12.22 1.17 5.58
C GLY A 158 13.03 0.93 6.85
N LYS A 159 12.65 1.56 7.97
CA LYS A 159 13.27 1.38 9.27
C LYS A 159 12.40 0.46 10.13
N LYS A 160 13.04 -0.26 11.05
CA LYS A 160 12.32 -1.06 12.05
C LYS A 160 11.60 -0.15 13.03
N VAL A 161 10.41 -0.57 13.42
CA VAL A 161 9.65 0.01 14.52
C VAL A 161 10.40 -0.21 15.84
N ASP A 162 10.40 0.80 16.72
CA ASP A 162 10.91 0.66 18.08
C ASP A 162 9.75 0.27 19.00
N PRO A 163 9.73 -0.96 19.55
CA PRO A 163 8.62 -1.45 20.37
C PRO A 163 8.45 -0.69 21.69
N ASN A 164 9.41 0.17 22.07
CA ASN A 164 9.34 0.97 23.29
C ASN A 164 8.91 2.42 23.04
N LYS A 165 8.58 2.77 21.78
CA LYS A 165 8.20 4.13 21.41
C LYS A 165 6.71 4.19 21.06
N PRO A 166 5.90 4.95 21.82
CA PRO A 166 4.46 5.06 21.62
C PRO A 166 4.06 5.94 20.42
#